data_AF-A0A1N6JEM4-F1
#
_entry.id   AF-A0A1N6JEM4-F1
#
_cell.length_a   1.000
_cell.length_b   1.000
_cell.length_c   1.000
_cell.angle_alpha   90.00
_cell.angle_beta   90.00
_cell.angle_gamma   90.00
#
_symmetry.space_group_name_H-M   'P 1'
#
loop_
_entity.id
_entity.type
_entity.pdbx_description
1 polymer ?
#
loop_
_entity_poly.entity_id
_entity_poly.type
_entity_poly.pdbx_seq_one_letter_code
_entity_poly.pdbx_strand_id
1 'polypeptide(L)'
;MPTQAEWSAVRAKLAFTCAHEADHLQPLDPRADTLFKYALFLEKKPGPKDFNAAARYYRIAAAHGHYKANHNLQLLVSTGQASSPHAATETIDLAEQLIAAGIPGGYYDMGHYLELGYGVKQDERKARIYFRKAADLGSPEGQYYVGDLLSPKDRAPDISRQMMECATDQGYGKAANYLGIDFSTNNLYPEAVVAFQKGVKAGDTQSALALQEGFSGPPPSNKLFFLALTHDPERSRRYELIGRFIDDNDGLNPKVPDIDRIVPLPPAKLPEWDGTFQWQKEQDAAQPPQKPAESLVTKLAREKNLDPATGLPLTPAKKDNRLPLGATARTNEFCPQDGVWCAKQWAGFSPDATQRIGKGEIMPRLTITQPRAIPGLDALLGMRQHHTDVTWSLVAYSDEA
;
A
#
# COMPACT_ATOMS: atom_id res chain seq x y z
N MET A 1 5.88 -19.52 31.28
CA MET A 1 5.84 -19.94 29.86
C MET A 1 4.41 -19.80 29.37
N PRO A 2 4.17 -19.28 28.16
CA PRO A 2 2.81 -19.19 27.64
C PRO A 2 2.17 -20.58 27.55
N THR A 3 0.88 -20.64 27.84
CA THR A 3 0.07 -21.85 27.74
C THR A 3 -0.07 -22.31 26.29
N GLN A 4 -0.40 -23.58 26.07
CA GLN A 4 -0.69 -24.11 24.74
C GLN A 4 -1.79 -23.30 24.04
N ALA A 5 -2.82 -22.86 24.79
CA ALA A 5 -3.90 -22.04 24.26
C ALA A 5 -3.42 -20.65 23.80
N GLU A 6 -2.52 -20.01 24.56
CA GLU A 6 -1.91 -18.73 24.17
C GLU A 6 -1.04 -18.89 22.92
N TRP A 7 -0.25 -19.97 22.81
CA TRP A 7 0.52 -20.27 21.60
C TRP A 7 -0.37 -20.56 20.38
N SER A 8 -1.47 -21.31 20.56
CA SER A 8 -2.44 -21.55 19.49
C SER A 8 -3.11 -20.24 19.03
N ALA A 9 -3.46 -19.36 19.96
CA ALA A 9 -4.04 -18.05 19.63
C ALA A 9 -3.05 -17.14 18.88
N VAL A 10 -1.77 -17.15 19.26
CA VAL A 10 -0.71 -16.42 18.54
C VAL A 10 -0.53 -16.98 17.13
N ARG A 11 -0.46 -18.30 16.97
CA ARG A 11 -0.34 -18.95 15.65
C ARG A 11 -1.55 -18.65 14.75
N ALA A 12 -2.77 -18.67 15.29
CA ALA A 12 -3.96 -18.31 14.54
C ALA A 12 -3.93 -16.87 14.02
N LYS A 13 -3.36 -15.93 14.80
CA LYS A 13 -3.17 -14.53 14.37
C LYS A 13 -2.07 -14.34 13.32
N LEU A 14 -1.12 -15.26 13.26
CA LEU A 14 -0.04 -15.28 12.26
C LEU A 14 -0.42 -16.03 10.98
N ALA A 15 -1.55 -16.75 10.98
CA ALA A 15 -2.02 -17.46 9.80
C ALA A 15 -2.13 -16.49 8.62
N PHE A 16 -1.66 -16.93 7.45
CA PHE A 16 -1.70 -16.16 6.23
C PHE A 16 -2.43 -16.99 5.16
N THR A 17 -3.17 -16.31 4.30
CA THR A 17 -3.80 -16.90 3.13
C THR A 17 -3.40 -16.02 1.96
N CYS A 18 -2.81 -16.63 0.94
CA CYS A 18 -2.41 -15.90 -0.25
C CYS A 18 -3.64 -15.24 -0.89
N ALA A 19 -3.54 -13.93 -1.10
CA ALA A 19 -4.49 -13.09 -1.82
C ALA A 19 -3.72 -12.36 -2.92
N HIS A 20 -4.38 -12.09 -4.04
CA HIS A 20 -3.76 -11.38 -5.15
C HIS A 20 -4.29 -9.94 -5.19
N GLU A 21 -3.40 -8.97 -5.35
CA GLU A 21 -3.79 -7.55 -5.45
C GLU A 21 -4.80 -7.34 -6.56
N ALA A 22 -4.65 -8.06 -7.68
CA ALA A 22 -5.55 -8.01 -8.82
C ALA A 22 -7.03 -8.25 -8.48
N ASP A 23 -7.32 -9.03 -7.43
CA ASP A 23 -8.69 -9.32 -6.98
C ASP A 23 -9.37 -8.09 -6.34
N HIS A 24 -8.59 -7.09 -5.96
CA HIS A 24 -9.04 -5.84 -5.32
C HIS A 24 -8.94 -4.62 -6.23
N LEU A 25 -8.48 -4.80 -7.48
CA LEU A 25 -8.33 -3.71 -8.44
C LEU A 25 -9.64 -3.46 -9.22
N GLN A 26 -10.16 -2.24 -9.10
CA GLN A 26 -11.32 -1.82 -9.88
C GLN A 26 -10.95 -1.52 -11.34
N PRO A 27 -11.86 -1.76 -12.31
CA PRO A 27 -11.66 -1.33 -13.69
C PRO A 27 -11.40 0.18 -13.78
N LEU A 28 -10.41 0.56 -14.58
CA LEU A 28 -9.99 1.95 -14.76
C LEU A 28 -10.91 2.67 -15.76
N ASP A 29 -11.32 3.92 -15.46
CA ASP A 29 -12.04 4.77 -16.42
C ASP A 29 -11.14 4.99 -17.66
N PRO A 30 -11.56 4.60 -18.88
CA PRO A 30 -10.77 4.77 -20.09
C PRO A 30 -10.33 6.22 -20.36
N ARG A 31 -11.15 7.20 -19.95
CA ARG A 31 -10.82 8.62 -20.06
C ARG A 31 -9.67 8.98 -19.13
N ALA A 32 -9.71 8.52 -17.89
CA ALA A 32 -8.62 8.72 -16.92
C ALA A 32 -7.36 7.96 -17.32
N ASP A 33 -7.49 6.75 -17.87
CA ASP A 33 -6.38 5.95 -18.41
C ASP A 33 -5.69 6.65 -19.60
N THR A 34 -6.45 7.36 -20.43
CA THR A 34 -5.87 8.21 -21.49
C THR A 34 -4.97 9.31 -20.91
N LEU A 35 -5.39 9.96 -19.82
CA LEU A 35 -4.58 10.97 -19.13
C LEU A 35 -3.35 10.34 -18.49
N PHE A 36 -3.51 9.20 -17.81
CA PHE A 36 -2.41 8.45 -17.19
C PHE A 36 -1.34 8.04 -18.20
N LYS A 37 -1.72 7.45 -19.34
CA LYS A 37 -0.78 7.03 -20.39
C LYS A 37 0.02 8.21 -20.94
N TYR A 38 -0.63 9.36 -21.14
CA TYR A 38 0.07 10.55 -21.60
C TYR A 38 1.00 11.14 -20.53
N ALA A 39 0.58 11.12 -19.26
CA ALA A 39 1.41 11.52 -18.13
C ALA A 39 2.68 10.64 -18.03
N LEU A 40 2.52 9.32 -18.15
CA LEU A 40 3.60 8.35 -18.14
C LEU A 40 4.57 8.58 -19.31
N PHE A 41 4.05 8.90 -20.49
CA PHE A 41 4.88 9.29 -21.63
C PHE A 41 5.69 10.56 -21.36
N LEU A 42 5.08 11.60 -20.78
CA LEU A 42 5.79 12.83 -20.41
C LEU A 42 6.88 12.59 -19.37
N GLU A 43 6.63 11.70 -18.42
CA GLU A 43 7.58 11.30 -17.39
C GLU A 43 8.75 10.48 -17.97
N LYS A 44 8.48 9.55 -18.90
CA LYS A 44 9.48 8.61 -19.44
C LYS A 44 10.26 9.15 -20.64
N LYS A 45 9.72 10.08 -21.43
CA LYS A 45 10.38 10.60 -22.65
C LYS A 45 11.81 11.12 -22.37
N PRO A 46 12.82 10.85 -23.21
CA PRO A 46 14.18 11.35 -22.99
C PRO A 46 14.28 12.88 -22.91
N GLY A 47 15.31 13.39 -22.22
CA GLY A 47 15.61 14.83 -22.11
C GLY A 47 15.11 15.48 -20.81
N PRO A 48 15.18 16.82 -20.71
CA PRO A 48 14.74 17.57 -19.54
C PRO A 48 13.27 17.27 -19.18
N LYS A 49 13.05 16.90 -17.92
CA LYS A 49 11.74 16.46 -17.43
C LYS A 49 10.96 17.64 -16.86
N ASP A 50 9.72 17.79 -17.32
CA ASP A 50 8.71 18.63 -16.68
C ASP A 50 7.74 17.72 -15.90
N PHE A 51 8.11 17.43 -14.65
CA PHE A 51 7.28 16.59 -13.78
C PHE A 51 5.97 17.27 -13.38
N ASN A 52 5.87 18.60 -13.45
CA ASN A 52 4.62 19.31 -13.22
C ASN A 52 3.62 19.05 -14.34
N ALA A 53 4.09 18.97 -15.59
CA ALA A 53 3.26 18.59 -16.71
C ALA A 53 2.70 17.16 -16.56
N ALA A 54 3.50 16.19 -16.09
CA ALA A 54 3.02 14.83 -15.81
C ALA A 54 2.06 14.81 -14.61
N ALA A 55 2.42 15.46 -13.50
CA ALA A 55 1.62 15.53 -12.28
C ALA A 55 0.23 16.14 -12.51
N ARG A 56 0.09 17.12 -13.40
CA ARG A 56 -1.22 17.67 -13.84
C ARG A 56 -2.17 16.55 -14.27
N TYR A 57 -1.72 15.68 -15.17
CA TYR A 57 -2.54 14.59 -15.69
C TYR A 57 -2.73 13.49 -14.64
N TYR A 58 -1.71 13.16 -13.86
CA TYR A 58 -1.84 12.17 -12.79
C TYR A 58 -2.85 12.60 -11.72
N ARG A 59 -2.86 13.87 -11.29
CA ARG A 59 -3.84 14.42 -10.33
C ARG A 59 -5.27 14.23 -10.81
N ILE A 60 -5.54 14.61 -12.06
CA ILE A 60 -6.87 14.49 -12.65
C ILE A 60 -7.26 13.02 -12.79
N ALA A 61 -6.37 12.16 -13.27
CA ALA A 61 -6.64 10.72 -13.39
C ALA A 61 -6.87 10.06 -12.02
N ALA A 62 -6.06 10.37 -11.00
CA ALA A 62 -6.18 9.86 -9.65
C ALA A 62 -7.54 10.24 -9.01
N ALA A 63 -8.00 11.47 -9.22
CA ALA A 63 -9.32 11.91 -8.75
C ALA A 63 -10.50 11.15 -9.38
N HIS A 64 -10.27 10.47 -10.50
CA HIS A 64 -11.19 9.53 -11.16
C HIS A 64 -10.88 8.06 -10.84
N GLY A 65 -10.19 7.79 -9.72
CA GLY A 65 -9.93 6.44 -9.22
C GLY A 65 -8.78 5.71 -9.91
N HIS A 66 -7.96 6.40 -10.70
CA HIS A 66 -6.87 5.76 -11.43
C HIS A 66 -5.68 5.44 -10.51
N TYR A 67 -5.66 4.22 -9.96
CA TYR A 67 -4.72 3.84 -8.90
C TYR A 67 -3.24 3.89 -9.31
N LYS A 68 -2.90 3.57 -10.56
CA LYS A 68 -1.51 3.73 -11.06
C LYS A 68 -1.09 5.19 -11.18
N ALA A 69 -2.04 6.08 -11.48
CA ALA A 69 -1.76 7.51 -11.58
C ALA A 69 -1.57 8.10 -10.19
N ASN A 70 -2.40 7.65 -9.24
CA ASN A 70 -2.30 7.98 -7.84
C ASN A 70 -0.92 7.58 -7.28
N HIS A 71 -0.48 6.33 -7.44
CA HIS A 71 0.82 5.87 -6.95
C HIS A 71 2.00 6.64 -7.60
N ASN A 72 1.98 6.84 -8.93
CA ASN A 72 3.02 7.64 -9.59
C ASN A 72 3.03 9.10 -9.10
N LEU A 73 1.87 9.69 -8.85
CA LEU A 73 1.77 11.06 -8.31
C LEU A 73 2.32 11.14 -6.89
N GLN A 74 2.00 10.17 -6.04
CA GLN A 74 2.55 10.08 -4.69
C GLN A 74 4.09 10.13 -4.73
N LEU A 75 4.72 9.34 -5.60
CA LEU A 75 6.18 9.34 -5.78
C LEU A 75 6.69 10.73 -6.21
N LEU A 76 6.13 11.32 -7.26
CA LEU A 76 6.59 12.62 -7.76
C LEU A 76 6.43 13.76 -6.73
N VAL A 77 5.32 13.79 -5.98
CA VAL A 77 5.06 14.84 -4.99
C VAL A 77 5.90 14.65 -3.73
N SER A 78 5.96 13.43 -3.20
CA SER A 78 6.69 13.12 -1.95
C SER A 78 8.19 13.33 -2.06
N THR A 79 8.77 13.07 -3.24
CA THR A 79 10.18 13.31 -3.55
C THR A 79 10.47 14.76 -3.98
N GLY A 80 9.44 15.60 -4.09
CA GLY A 80 9.58 17.00 -4.50
C GLY A 80 9.86 17.21 -5.99
N GLN A 81 9.75 16.17 -6.82
CA GLN A 81 9.90 16.28 -8.27
C GLN A 81 8.75 17.07 -8.92
N ALA A 82 7.52 16.91 -8.40
CA ALA A 82 6.36 17.71 -8.77
C ALA A 82 6.02 18.72 -7.67
N SER A 83 5.71 19.95 -8.06
CA SER A 83 5.36 21.03 -7.14
C SER A 83 3.97 20.82 -6.55
N SER A 84 3.86 21.02 -5.24
CA SER A 84 2.60 21.02 -4.50
C SER A 84 2.67 22.05 -3.37
N PRO A 85 1.63 22.86 -3.15
CA PRO A 85 1.57 23.78 -2.01
C PRO A 85 1.62 23.06 -0.66
N HIS A 86 1.11 21.83 -0.61
CA HIS A 86 1.02 21.01 0.60
C HIS A 86 1.40 19.55 0.29
N ALA A 87 2.63 19.34 -0.18
CA ALA A 87 3.11 18.04 -0.68
C ALA A 87 2.82 16.86 0.27
N ALA A 88 3.09 17.05 1.57
CA ALA A 88 2.86 16.03 2.59
C ALA A 88 1.38 15.67 2.71
N THR A 89 0.49 16.66 2.79
CA THR A 89 -0.96 16.44 2.85
C THR A 89 -1.48 15.81 1.57
N GLU A 90 -1.07 16.31 0.39
CA GLU A 90 -1.50 15.75 -0.89
C GLU A 90 -1.12 14.26 -1.02
N THR A 91 0.11 13.91 -0.62
CA THR A 91 0.58 12.51 -0.66
C THR A 91 -0.23 11.61 0.27
N ILE A 92 -0.49 12.05 1.50
CA ILE A 92 -1.31 11.30 2.46
C ILE A 92 -2.76 11.15 1.97
N ASP A 93 -3.34 12.20 1.40
CA ASP A 93 -4.69 12.17 0.84
C ASP A 93 -4.80 11.16 -0.31
N LEU A 94 -3.77 11.05 -1.14
CA LEU A 94 -3.70 10.07 -2.23
C LEU A 94 -3.64 8.63 -1.71
N ALA A 95 -2.80 8.35 -0.69
CA ALA A 95 -2.75 7.04 -0.05
C ALA A 95 -4.09 6.66 0.61
N GLU A 96 -4.72 7.62 1.29
CA GLU A 96 -6.04 7.43 1.90
C GLU A 96 -7.14 7.18 0.85
N GLN A 97 -7.07 7.80 -0.33
CA GLN A 97 -7.99 7.50 -1.44
C GLN A 97 -7.89 6.04 -1.89
N LEU A 98 -6.66 5.50 -2.01
CA LEU A 98 -6.45 4.09 -2.36
C LEU A 98 -7.00 3.16 -1.27
N ILE A 99 -6.74 3.48 0.00
CA ILE A 99 -7.28 2.74 1.16
C ILE A 99 -8.81 2.74 1.14
N ALA A 100 -9.43 3.91 0.92
CA ALA A 100 -10.88 4.05 0.85
C ALA A 100 -11.50 3.28 -0.33
N ALA A 101 -10.76 3.13 -1.43
CA ALA A 101 -11.14 2.30 -2.58
C ALA A 101 -10.90 0.80 -2.35
N GLY A 102 -10.33 0.40 -1.21
CA GLY A 102 -9.99 -0.98 -0.90
C GLY A 102 -8.77 -1.52 -1.65
N ILE A 103 -7.93 -0.64 -2.19
CA ILE A 103 -6.76 -1.00 -3.00
C ILE A 103 -5.58 -1.35 -2.07
N PRO A 104 -5.01 -2.56 -2.15
CA PRO A 104 -3.98 -3.04 -1.22
C PRO A 104 -2.74 -2.15 -1.17
N GLY A 105 -2.23 -1.70 -2.32
CA GLY A 105 -1.09 -0.78 -2.40
C GLY A 105 -1.23 0.50 -1.57
N GLY A 106 -2.46 1.02 -1.37
CA GLY A 106 -2.67 2.20 -0.52
C GLY A 106 -2.32 1.97 0.96
N TYR A 107 -2.58 0.76 1.47
CA TYR A 107 -2.16 0.39 2.83
C TYR A 107 -0.64 0.26 2.93
N TYR A 108 0.02 -0.25 1.88
CA TYR A 108 1.48 -0.32 1.82
C TYR A 108 2.10 1.09 1.81
N ASP A 109 1.60 1.98 0.96
CA ASP A 109 2.04 3.38 0.86
C ASP A 109 1.93 4.10 2.22
N MET A 110 0.77 4.01 2.89
CA MET A 110 0.56 4.58 4.23
C MET A 110 1.48 3.96 5.29
N GLY A 111 1.74 2.65 5.21
CA GLY A 111 2.71 1.96 6.07
C GLY A 111 4.09 2.61 5.97
N HIS A 112 4.54 2.89 4.74
CA HIS A 112 5.81 3.53 4.49
C HIS A 112 5.85 4.98 5.01
N TYR A 113 4.79 5.76 4.81
CA TYR A 113 4.72 7.13 5.35
C TYR A 113 4.69 7.18 6.88
N LEU A 114 4.07 6.20 7.56
CA LEU A 114 4.11 6.05 9.01
C LEU A 114 5.51 5.65 9.51
N GLU A 115 6.24 4.84 8.76
CA GLU A 115 7.61 4.44 9.09
C GLU A 115 8.58 5.62 8.97
N LEU A 116 8.40 6.46 7.95
CA LEU A 116 9.21 7.66 7.71
C LEU A 116 8.78 8.89 8.52
N GLY A 117 7.51 8.96 8.94
CA GLY A 117 6.92 10.17 9.51
C GLY A 117 6.65 11.28 8.48
N TYR A 118 6.41 10.92 7.21
CA TYR A 118 6.14 11.89 6.15
C TYR A 118 4.65 12.25 6.12
N GLY A 119 4.30 13.50 6.45
CA GLY A 119 2.90 13.98 6.49
C GLY A 119 2.04 13.42 7.63
N VAL A 120 2.54 12.42 8.35
CA VAL A 120 1.95 11.82 9.55
C VAL A 120 2.99 11.71 10.65
N LYS A 121 2.56 11.58 11.91
CA LYS A 121 3.49 11.29 13.00
C LYS A 121 4.08 9.90 12.81
N GLN A 122 5.41 9.80 12.86
CA GLN A 122 6.12 8.53 12.78
C GLN A 122 5.62 7.54 13.84
N ASP A 123 5.26 6.34 13.40
CA ASP A 123 4.75 5.27 14.27
C ASP A 123 4.99 3.90 13.61
N GLU A 124 6.15 3.31 13.87
CA GLU A 124 6.54 2.01 13.32
C GLU A 124 5.55 0.88 13.67
N ARG A 125 4.90 0.96 14.84
CA ARG A 125 3.95 -0.08 15.25
C ARG A 125 2.72 -0.02 14.38
N LYS A 126 2.19 1.18 14.12
CA LYS A 126 1.09 1.36 13.17
C LYS A 126 1.54 0.99 11.77
N ALA A 127 2.73 1.39 11.32
CA ALA A 127 3.26 1.00 10.01
C ALA A 127 3.18 -0.53 9.79
N ARG A 128 3.63 -1.33 10.75
CA ARG A 128 3.54 -2.80 10.68
C ARG A 128 2.10 -3.33 10.60
N ILE A 129 1.13 -2.66 11.23
CA ILE A 129 -0.30 -3.02 11.11
C ILE A 129 -0.79 -2.74 9.68
N TYR A 130 -0.39 -1.61 9.09
CA TYR A 130 -0.73 -1.24 7.72
C TYR A 130 -0.08 -2.19 6.70
N PHE A 131 1.20 -2.51 6.84
CA PHE A 131 1.88 -3.49 5.98
C PHE A 131 1.25 -4.88 6.07
N ARG A 132 0.89 -5.33 7.29
CA ARG A 132 0.16 -6.59 7.45
C ARG A 132 -1.19 -6.55 6.75
N LYS A 133 -1.94 -5.46 6.88
CA LYS A 133 -3.22 -5.29 6.19
C LYS A 133 -3.07 -5.29 4.67
N ALA A 134 -2.01 -4.66 4.14
CA ALA A 134 -1.69 -4.69 2.71
C ALA A 134 -1.39 -6.12 2.24
N ALA A 135 -0.59 -6.88 3.00
CA ALA A 135 -0.25 -8.27 2.69
C ALA A 135 -1.50 -9.17 2.67
N ASP A 136 -2.37 -9.03 3.68
CA ASP A 136 -3.61 -9.79 3.83
C ASP A 136 -4.65 -9.46 2.74
N LEU A 137 -4.55 -8.27 2.13
CA LEU A 137 -5.35 -7.85 0.97
C LEU A 137 -4.65 -8.11 -0.37
N GLY A 138 -3.46 -8.70 -0.36
CA GLY A 138 -2.80 -9.17 -1.58
C GLY A 138 -1.73 -8.28 -2.18
N SER A 139 -1.36 -7.15 -1.57
CA SER A 139 -0.24 -6.33 -2.07
C SER A 139 1.06 -7.16 -2.08
N PRO A 140 1.72 -7.32 -3.25
CA PRO A 140 2.96 -8.08 -3.33
C PRO A 140 4.10 -7.43 -2.52
N GLU A 141 4.16 -6.10 -2.47
CA GLU A 141 5.12 -5.36 -1.63
C GLU A 141 4.84 -5.58 -0.15
N GLY A 142 3.57 -5.56 0.26
CA GLY A 142 3.16 -5.85 1.63
C GLY A 142 3.50 -7.29 2.04
N GLN A 143 3.23 -8.26 1.17
CA GLN A 143 3.58 -9.67 1.38
C GLN A 143 5.09 -9.84 1.52
N TYR A 144 5.88 -9.23 0.63
CA TYR A 144 7.34 -9.24 0.72
C TYR A 144 7.84 -8.62 2.03
N TYR A 145 7.36 -7.42 2.38
CA TYR A 145 7.81 -6.70 3.57
C TYR A 145 7.52 -7.49 4.86
N VAL A 146 6.28 -8.01 4.99
CA VAL A 146 5.92 -8.81 6.17
C VAL A 146 6.66 -10.15 6.16
N GLY A 147 6.82 -10.78 5.01
CA GLY A 147 7.60 -11.99 4.86
C GLY A 147 9.05 -11.80 5.32
N ASP A 148 9.68 -10.69 4.94
CA ASP A 148 11.06 -10.34 5.30
C ASP A 148 11.18 -10.07 6.81
N LEU A 149 10.22 -9.34 7.40
CA LEU A 149 10.17 -9.16 8.86
C LEU A 149 10.05 -10.46 9.66
N LEU A 150 9.52 -11.52 9.02
CA LEU A 150 9.38 -12.85 9.59
C LEU A 150 10.59 -13.76 9.30
N SER A 151 11.60 -13.30 8.54
CA SER A 151 12.71 -14.14 8.04
C SER A 151 14.13 -13.54 8.10
N PRO A 152 15.19 -14.39 8.11
CA PRO A 152 15.27 -15.63 8.85
C PRO A 152 15.79 -15.34 10.27
N LYS A 153 15.15 -15.92 11.29
CA LYS A 153 15.61 -16.13 12.67
C LYS A 153 14.40 -16.59 13.47
N ASP A 154 14.07 -17.88 13.39
CA ASP A 154 13.24 -18.60 14.38
C ASP A 154 11.85 -18.02 14.78
N ARG A 155 11.32 -17.03 14.04
CA ARG A 155 10.02 -16.37 14.30
C ARG A 155 8.84 -17.13 13.70
N ALA A 156 8.76 -17.21 12.37
CA ALA A 156 7.70 -17.88 11.62
C ALA A 156 8.11 -18.20 10.17
N PRO A 157 9.12 -19.07 9.96
CA PRO A 157 9.71 -19.30 8.64
C PRO A 157 8.70 -19.81 7.59
N ASP A 158 7.76 -20.67 7.98
CA ASP A 158 6.75 -21.21 7.06
C ASP A 158 5.81 -20.12 6.54
N ILE A 159 5.38 -19.19 7.41
CA ILE A 159 4.50 -18.08 7.04
C ILE A 159 5.25 -17.07 6.16
N SER A 160 6.52 -16.79 6.48
CA SER A 160 7.36 -15.96 5.63
C SER A 160 7.45 -16.53 4.22
N ARG A 161 7.76 -17.82 4.09
CA ARG A 161 7.87 -18.49 2.79
C ARG A 161 6.56 -18.43 2.02
N GLN A 162 5.41 -18.67 2.67
CA GLN A 162 4.09 -18.53 2.02
C GLN A 162 3.85 -17.13 1.46
N MET A 163 4.25 -16.08 2.19
CA MET A 163 4.12 -14.70 1.69
C MET A 163 5.06 -14.42 0.52
N MET A 164 6.31 -14.90 0.62
CA MET A 164 7.30 -14.76 -0.45
C MET A 164 6.87 -15.49 -1.72
N GLU A 165 6.29 -16.68 -1.59
CA GLU A 165 5.72 -17.46 -2.70
C GLU A 165 4.55 -16.70 -3.35
N CYS A 166 3.62 -16.19 -2.54
CA CYS A 166 2.48 -15.41 -3.02
C CYS A 166 2.92 -14.14 -3.76
N ALA A 167 3.87 -13.37 -3.22
CA ALA A 167 4.41 -12.18 -3.87
C ALA A 167 5.15 -12.52 -5.17
N THR A 168 5.89 -13.63 -5.19
CA THR A 168 6.60 -14.15 -6.37
C THR A 168 5.63 -14.54 -7.49
N ASP A 169 4.52 -15.20 -7.15
CA ASP A 169 3.49 -15.60 -8.12
C ASP A 169 2.74 -14.40 -8.71
N GLN A 170 2.73 -13.27 -8.01
CA GLN A 170 2.27 -11.98 -8.51
C GLN A 170 3.30 -11.22 -9.36
N GLY A 171 4.51 -11.76 -9.53
CA GLY A 171 5.57 -11.16 -10.33
C GLY A 171 6.42 -10.13 -9.56
N TYR A 172 6.51 -10.23 -8.23
CA TYR A 172 7.41 -9.38 -7.44
C TYR A 172 8.83 -9.95 -7.42
N GLY A 173 9.71 -9.40 -8.26
CA GLY A 173 11.05 -9.95 -8.51
C GLY A 173 11.93 -10.08 -7.27
N LYS A 174 11.85 -9.13 -6.32
CA LYS A 174 12.61 -9.20 -5.06
C LYS A 174 12.22 -10.38 -4.18
N ALA A 175 10.93 -10.74 -4.14
CA ALA A 175 10.47 -11.94 -3.42
C ALA A 175 10.97 -13.23 -4.09
N ALA A 176 10.99 -13.24 -5.42
CA ALA A 176 11.48 -14.39 -6.19
C ALA A 176 12.99 -14.61 -5.97
N ASN A 177 13.77 -13.53 -5.97
CA ASN A 177 15.20 -13.56 -5.62
C ASN A 177 15.40 -14.06 -4.19
N TYR A 178 14.60 -13.55 -3.24
CA TYR A 178 14.64 -13.98 -1.85
C TYR A 178 14.43 -15.50 -1.73
N LEU A 179 13.39 -16.05 -2.37
CA LEU A 179 13.13 -17.49 -2.40
C LEU A 179 14.27 -18.27 -3.04
N GLY A 180 14.85 -17.75 -4.13
CA GLY A 180 16.01 -18.38 -4.77
C GLY A 180 17.20 -18.54 -3.81
N ILE A 181 17.50 -17.49 -3.04
CA ILE A 181 18.56 -17.51 -2.02
C ILE A 181 18.21 -18.45 -0.86
N ASP A 182 16.97 -18.41 -0.36
CA ASP A 182 16.50 -19.29 0.72
C ASP A 182 16.60 -20.77 0.30
N PHE A 183 16.08 -21.13 -0.87
CA PHE A 183 16.16 -22.50 -1.39
C PHE A 183 17.62 -22.94 -1.63
N SER A 184 18.46 -22.08 -2.21
CA SER A 184 19.88 -22.38 -2.43
C SER A 184 20.63 -22.63 -1.12
N THR A 185 20.38 -21.81 -0.10
CA THR A 185 20.98 -21.94 1.24
C THR A 185 20.55 -23.25 1.93
N ASN A 186 19.33 -23.71 1.67
CA ASN A 186 18.81 -24.99 2.16
C ASN A 186 19.16 -26.19 1.26
N ASN A 187 20.00 -25.99 0.23
CA ASN A 187 20.39 -27.01 -0.77
C ASN A 187 19.22 -27.56 -1.62
N LEU A 188 18.13 -26.80 -1.72
CA LEU A 188 16.97 -27.06 -2.58
C LEU A 188 17.19 -26.41 -3.94
N TYR A 189 18.20 -26.88 -4.66
CA TYR A 189 18.67 -26.19 -5.87
C TYR A 189 17.66 -26.14 -7.03
N PRO A 190 16.89 -27.21 -7.34
CA PRO A 190 15.86 -27.13 -8.38
C PRO A 190 14.82 -26.04 -8.11
N GLU A 191 14.36 -25.93 -6.87
CA GLU A 191 13.41 -24.91 -6.41
C GLU A 191 14.03 -23.51 -6.49
N ALA A 192 15.31 -23.37 -6.12
CA ALA A 192 16.05 -22.11 -6.24
C ALA A 192 16.10 -21.62 -7.69
N VAL A 193 16.42 -22.51 -8.63
CA VAL A 193 16.51 -22.19 -10.06
C VAL A 193 15.14 -21.75 -10.61
N VAL A 194 14.05 -22.39 -10.20
CA VAL A 194 12.69 -21.97 -10.58
C VAL A 194 12.34 -20.61 -9.99
N ALA A 195 12.67 -20.35 -8.72
CA ALA A 195 12.43 -19.06 -8.08
C ALA A 195 13.21 -17.93 -8.76
N PHE A 196 14.51 -18.12 -9.03
CA PHE A 196 15.30 -17.15 -9.79
C PHE A 196 14.74 -16.94 -11.21
N GLN A 197 14.25 -17.98 -11.89
CA GLN A 197 13.64 -17.83 -13.22
C GLN A 197 12.40 -16.92 -13.16
N LYS A 198 11.56 -17.07 -12.12
CA LYS A 198 10.44 -16.16 -11.88
C LYS A 198 10.92 -14.73 -11.58
N GLY A 199 12.03 -14.57 -10.85
CA GLY A 199 12.68 -13.28 -10.60
C GLY A 199 13.13 -12.60 -11.89
N VAL A 200 13.81 -13.33 -12.78
CA VAL A 200 14.21 -12.83 -14.11
C VAL A 200 12.99 -12.42 -14.93
N LYS A 201 11.94 -13.25 -14.95
CA LYS A 201 10.67 -12.94 -15.62
C LYS A 201 10.08 -11.62 -15.12
N ALA A 202 10.17 -11.40 -13.81
CA ALA A 202 9.74 -10.20 -13.11
C ALA A 202 10.72 -9.01 -13.22
N GLY A 203 11.84 -9.13 -13.96
CA GLY A 203 12.81 -8.06 -14.15
C GLY A 203 13.77 -7.85 -12.99
N ASP A 204 14.08 -8.88 -12.20
CA ASP A 204 15.08 -8.82 -11.13
C ASP A 204 16.47 -9.22 -11.63
N THR A 205 17.40 -8.25 -11.69
CA THR A 205 18.77 -8.47 -12.17
C THR A 205 19.54 -9.44 -11.28
N GLN A 206 19.32 -9.43 -9.97
CA GLN A 206 20.05 -10.32 -9.04
C GLN A 206 19.73 -11.80 -9.31
N SER A 207 18.48 -12.09 -9.67
CA SER A 207 18.06 -13.40 -10.11
C SER A 207 18.71 -13.81 -11.44
N ALA A 208 18.90 -12.85 -12.37
CA ALA A 208 19.60 -13.11 -13.62
C ALA A 208 21.08 -13.43 -13.37
N LEU A 209 21.74 -12.68 -12.47
CA LEU A 209 23.11 -12.93 -12.04
C LEU A 209 23.26 -14.30 -11.36
N ALA A 210 22.33 -14.67 -10.48
CA ALA A 210 22.35 -15.97 -9.80
C ALA A 210 22.26 -17.13 -10.79
N LEU A 211 21.45 -17.01 -11.84
CA LEU A 211 21.34 -18.03 -12.89
C LEU A 211 22.52 -18.01 -13.86
N GLN A 212 23.03 -16.84 -14.24
CA GLN A 212 24.27 -16.71 -14.99
C GLN A 212 25.40 -17.48 -14.28
N GLU A 213 25.68 -17.11 -13.04
CA GLU A 213 26.76 -17.72 -12.25
C GLU A 213 26.44 -19.18 -11.88
N GLY A 214 25.17 -19.57 -11.74
CA GLY A 214 24.79 -20.97 -11.55
C GLY A 214 25.12 -21.84 -12.77
N PHE A 215 24.80 -21.37 -13.98
CA PHE A 215 25.08 -22.07 -15.24
C PHE A 215 26.56 -21.99 -15.67
N SER A 216 27.36 -21.09 -15.08
CA SER A 216 28.83 -21.12 -15.19
C SER A 216 29.46 -22.35 -14.50
N GLY A 217 28.66 -23.16 -13.79
CA GLY A 217 29.08 -24.42 -13.18
C GLY A 217 30.13 -24.27 -12.08
N PRO A 218 29.94 -23.36 -11.10
CA PRO A 218 30.94 -23.12 -10.07
C PRO A 218 31.10 -24.35 -9.16
N PRO A 219 32.26 -24.52 -8.51
CA PRO A 219 32.45 -25.63 -7.57
C PRO A 219 31.55 -25.48 -6.33
N PRO A 220 31.21 -26.57 -5.61
CA PRO A 220 30.41 -26.53 -4.38
C PRO A 220 30.97 -25.67 -3.23
N SER A 221 32.24 -25.25 -3.33
CA SER A 221 32.89 -24.30 -2.42
C SER A 221 32.41 -22.86 -2.64
N ASN A 222 31.92 -22.52 -3.83
CA ASN A 222 31.29 -21.23 -4.11
C ASN A 222 29.83 -21.26 -3.63
N LYS A 223 29.63 -21.10 -2.31
CA LYS A 223 28.31 -21.16 -1.69
C LYS A 223 27.32 -20.10 -2.19
N LEU A 224 27.83 -19.00 -2.75
CA LEU A 224 26.99 -17.89 -3.21
C LEU A 224 26.22 -18.26 -4.49
N PHE A 225 26.88 -18.92 -5.44
CA PHE A 225 26.32 -19.19 -6.77
C PHE A 225 26.15 -20.67 -7.12
N PHE A 226 26.54 -21.58 -6.22
CA PHE A 226 26.38 -23.01 -6.46
C PHE A 226 24.91 -23.42 -6.45
N LEU A 227 24.38 -23.82 -7.62
CA LEU A 227 23.01 -24.31 -7.82
C LEU A 227 22.93 -25.76 -8.32
N ALA A 228 24.01 -26.54 -8.16
CA ALA A 228 24.12 -27.92 -8.66
C ALA A 228 23.72 -28.08 -10.15
N LEU A 229 23.89 -27.03 -10.95
CA LEU A 229 23.65 -27.03 -12.38
C LEU A 229 24.86 -27.59 -13.13
N THR A 230 24.60 -28.23 -14.27
CA THR A 230 25.67 -28.59 -15.20
C THR A 230 26.17 -27.32 -15.88
N HIS A 231 27.49 -27.20 -16.04
CA HIS A 231 28.12 -26.09 -16.78
C HIS A 231 27.50 -25.98 -18.19
N ASP A 232 26.84 -24.85 -18.45
CA ASP A 232 26.17 -24.52 -19.70
C ASP A 232 26.51 -23.06 -20.08
N PRO A 233 27.55 -22.86 -20.90
CA PRO A 233 28.07 -21.53 -21.19
C PRO A 233 27.10 -20.68 -22.02
N GLU A 234 26.23 -21.30 -22.83
CA GLU A 234 25.23 -20.56 -23.60
C GLU A 234 24.08 -20.11 -22.71
N ARG A 235 23.59 -20.94 -21.77
CA ARG A 235 22.63 -20.45 -20.76
C ARG A 235 23.20 -19.32 -19.92
N SER A 236 24.42 -19.49 -19.44
CA SER A 236 25.14 -18.45 -18.68
C SER A 236 25.19 -17.14 -19.47
N ARG A 237 25.60 -17.19 -20.75
CA ARG A 237 25.65 -16.03 -21.64
C ARG A 237 24.28 -15.38 -21.85
N ARG A 238 23.21 -16.16 -22.04
CA ARG A 238 21.87 -15.60 -22.23
C ARG A 238 21.39 -14.87 -20.97
N TYR A 239 21.58 -15.44 -19.77
CA TYR A 239 21.25 -14.75 -18.52
C TYR A 239 22.07 -13.47 -18.32
N GLU A 240 23.35 -13.47 -18.69
CA GLU A 240 24.18 -12.26 -18.68
C GLU A 240 23.59 -11.15 -19.58
N LEU A 241 23.18 -11.50 -20.80
CA LEU A 241 22.54 -10.56 -21.73
C LEU A 241 21.19 -10.06 -21.21
N ILE A 242 20.41 -10.93 -20.56
CA ILE A 242 19.14 -10.57 -19.92
C ILE A 242 19.38 -9.61 -18.75
N GLY A 243 20.35 -9.89 -17.87
CA GLY A 243 20.70 -9.03 -16.76
C GLY A 243 21.11 -7.64 -17.23
N ARG A 244 21.99 -7.58 -18.25
CA ARG A 244 22.36 -6.30 -18.89
C ARG A 244 21.17 -5.56 -19.47
N PHE A 245 20.26 -6.27 -20.16
CA PHE A 245 19.03 -5.67 -20.68
C PHE A 245 18.16 -5.08 -19.57
N ILE A 246 18.00 -5.78 -18.45
CA ILE A 246 17.23 -5.29 -17.30
C ILE A 246 17.89 -4.03 -16.74
N ASP A 247 19.20 -4.04 -16.50
CA ASP A 247 19.95 -2.91 -15.92
C ASP A 247 19.94 -1.67 -16.83
N ASP A 248 20.20 -1.85 -18.14
CA ASP A 248 20.20 -0.77 -19.12
C ASP A 248 18.85 -0.07 -19.21
N ASN A 249 17.78 -0.75 -18.80
CA ASN A 249 16.41 -0.27 -18.85
C ASN A 249 15.77 -0.06 -17.46
N ASP A 250 16.51 -0.19 -16.35
CA ASP A 250 15.95 -0.23 -14.98
C ASP A 250 14.98 0.94 -14.67
N GLY A 251 15.31 2.15 -15.13
CA GLY A 251 14.45 3.34 -14.99
C GLY A 251 13.09 3.25 -15.72
N LEU A 252 12.85 2.22 -16.52
CA LEU A 252 11.60 1.94 -17.22
C LEU A 252 10.85 0.72 -16.64
N ASN A 253 11.42 0.04 -15.63
CA ASN A 253 10.92 -1.18 -14.99
C ASN A 253 10.67 -2.32 -16.01
N PRO A 254 11.72 -2.79 -16.70
CA PRO A 254 11.59 -3.78 -17.77
C PRO A 254 11.17 -5.13 -17.18
N LYS A 255 10.45 -5.92 -17.99
CA LYS A 255 10.04 -7.30 -17.65
C LYS A 255 10.48 -8.23 -18.78
N VAL A 256 10.65 -9.51 -18.46
CA VAL A 256 11.09 -10.53 -19.43
C VAL A 256 10.06 -11.66 -19.49
N PRO A 257 8.80 -11.38 -19.90
CA PRO A 257 7.72 -12.36 -19.86
C PRO A 257 7.96 -13.58 -20.78
N ASP A 258 8.80 -13.41 -21.79
CA ASP A 258 9.23 -14.39 -22.79
C ASP A 258 10.48 -15.17 -22.37
N ILE A 259 10.95 -15.06 -21.11
CA ILE A 259 12.17 -15.73 -20.63
C ILE A 259 12.17 -17.24 -20.91
N ASP A 260 11.05 -17.93 -20.78
CA ASP A 260 10.98 -19.39 -21.04
C ASP A 260 11.09 -19.75 -22.54
N ARG A 261 10.89 -18.77 -23.43
CA ARG A 261 11.16 -18.89 -24.87
C ARG A 261 12.60 -18.51 -25.23
N ILE A 262 13.33 -17.84 -24.34
CA ILE A 262 14.71 -17.43 -24.53
C ILE A 262 15.66 -18.44 -23.86
N VAL A 263 15.43 -18.76 -22.59
CA VAL A 263 16.23 -19.66 -21.76
C VAL A 263 15.31 -20.58 -20.95
N PRO A 264 14.67 -21.59 -21.57
CA PRO A 264 13.92 -22.58 -20.80
C PRO A 264 14.87 -23.36 -19.88
N LEU A 265 14.40 -23.63 -18.66
CA LEU A 265 15.15 -24.39 -17.67
C LEU A 265 15.41 -25.83 -18.14
N PRO A 266 16.55 -26.46 -17.76
CA PRO A 266 16.79 -27.88 -18.01
C PRO A 266 15.63 -28.75 -17.49
N PRO A 267 15.32 -29.88 -18.16
CA PRO A 267 16.08 -30.53 -19.23
C PRO A 267 15.78 -30.04 -20.65
N ALA A 268 14.97 -28.99 -20.83
CA ALA A 268 14.65 -28.47 -22.16
C ALA A 268 15.92 -28.06 -22.93
N LYS A 269 15.92 -28.21 -24.26
CA LYS A 269 16.99 -27.66 -25.10
C LYS A 269 16.79 -26.18 -25.32
N LEU A 270 17.88 -25.43 -25.50
CA LEU A 270 17.78 -24.02 -25.84
C LEU A 270 17.19 -23.86 -27.25
N PRO A 271 16.18 -23.00 -27.41
CA PRO A 271 15.66 -22.65 -28.73
C PRO A 271 16.60 -21.66 -29.45
N GLU A 272 16.39 -21.53 -30.75
CA GLU A 272 16.93 -20.40 -31.52
C GLU A 272 16.42 -19.08 -30.91
N TRP A 273 17.32 -18.10 -30.80
CA TRP A 273 17.01 -16.80 -30.24
C TRP A 273 17.74 -15.71 -31.03
N ASP A 274 17.00 -14.71 -31.46
CA ASP A 274 17.47 -13.59 -32.29
C ASP A 274 18.23 -12.51 -31.50
N GLY A 275 18.42 -12.70 -30.18
CA GLY A 275 19.08 -11.73 -29.31
C GLY A 275 18.18 -10.57 -28.87
N THR A 276 16.87 -10.64 -29.12
CA THR A 276 15.93 -9.56 -28.80
C THR A 276 14.89 -10.00 -27.76
N PHE A 277 14.29 -9.02 -27.10
CA PHE A 277 13.30 -9.24 -26.04
C PHE A 277 11.92 -8.78 -26.50
N GLN A 278 10.86 -9.50 -26.11
CA GLN A 278 9.48 -9.09 -26.39
C GLN A 278 9.22 -7.64 -25.92
N TRP A 279 9.67 -7.29 -24.71
CA TRP A 279 9.54 -5.94 -24.18
C TRP A 279 10.17 -4.88 -25.09
N GLN A 280 11.37 -5.15 -25.62
CA GLN A 280 12.05 -4.23 -26.55
C GLN A 280 11.25 -4.05 -27.84
N LYS A 281 10.76 -5.15 -28.42
CA LYS A 281 9.91 -5.12 -29.62
C LYS A 281 8.63 -4.30 -29.40
N GLU A 282 8.04 -4.43 -28.21
CA GLU A 282 6.85 -3.65 -27.83
C GLU A 282 7.16 -2.16 -27.68
N GLN A 283 8.29 -1.78 -27.08
CA GLN A 283 8.70 -0.38 -26.98
C GLN A 283 9.02 0.22 -28.36
N ASP A 284 9.77 -0.49 -29.20
CA ASP A 284 10.16 -0.01 -30.55
C ASP A 284 8.94 0.15 -31.47
N ALA A 285 7.92 -0.70 -31.30
CA ALA A 285 6.67 -0.61 -32.05
C ALA A 285 5.66 0.39 -31.46
N ALA A 286 5.86 0.85 -30.22
CA ALA A 286 4.91 1.72 -29.53
C ALA A 286 4.88 3.11 -30.17
N GLN A 287 3.71 3.52 -30.65
CA GLN A 287 3.48 4.90 -31.03
C GLN A 287 3.27 5.76 -29.77
N PRO A 288 3.84 6.99 -29.71
CA PRO A 288 3.58 7.90 -28.60
C PRO A 288 2.08 8.08 -28.38
N PRO A 289 1.59 8.05 -27.13
CA PRO A 289 0.18 8.29 -26.86
C PRO A 289 -0.18 9.69 -27.36
N GLN A 290 -1.34 9.80 -28.02
CA GLN A 290 -1.84 11.09 -28.48
C GLN A 290 -2.09 12.01 -27.29
N LYS A 291 -1.68 13.27 -27.41
CA LYS A 291 -1.96 14.29 -26.39
C LYS A 291 -3.48 14.36 -26.16
N PRO A 292 -3.98 14.20 -24.92
CA PRO A 292 -5.39 14.34 -24.62
C PRO A 292 -5.92 15.72 -25.03
N ALA A 293 -7.10 15.75 -25.64
CA ALA A 293 -7.74 17.02 -25.99
C ALA A 293 -7.97 17.87 -24.73
N GLU A 294 -7.64 19.16 -24.78
CA GLU A 294 -7.79 20.06 -23.62
C GLU A 294 -9.25 20.17 -23.16
N SER A 295 -10.22 19.93 -24.05
CA SER A 295 -11.64 19.82 -23.71
C SER A 295 -11.94 18.64 -22.79
N LEU A 296 -11.30 17.49 -23.00
CA LEU A 296 -11.40 16.31 -22.13
C LEU A 296 -10.78 16.60 -20.76
N VAL A 297 -9.56 17.14 -20.75
CA VAL A 297 -8.84 17.46 -19.50
C VAL A 297 -9.66 18.45 -18.67
N THR A 298 -10.17 19.51 -19.30
CA THR A 298 -11.02 20.51 -18.66
C THR A 298 -12.31 19.91 -18.12
N LYS A 299 -12.95 19.00 -18.86
CA LYS A 299 -14.16 18.31 -18.42
C LYS A 299 -13.89 17.48 -17.17
N LEU A 300 -12.88 16.61 -17.21
CA LEU A 300 -12.55 15.71 -16.09
C LEU A 300 -12.10 16.48 -14.84
N ALA A 301 -11.34 17.56 -15.01
CA ALA A 301 -10.94 18.42 -13.89
C ALA A 301 -12.15 19.08 -13.23
N ARG A 302 -13.09 19.64 -14.02
CA ARG A 302 -14.32 20.25 -13.50
C ARG A 302 -15.22 19.25 -12.77
N GLU A 303 -15.35 18.03 -13.28
CA GLU A 303 -16.11 16.94 -12.62
C GLU A 303 -15.61 16.66 -11.19
N LYS A 304 -14.36 17.01 -10.87
CA LYS A 304 -13.71 16.80 -9.57
C LYS A 304 -13.32 18.10 -8.86
N ASN A 305 -13.80 19.26 -9.32
CA ASN A 305 -13.47 20.58 -8.79
C ASN A 305 -11.96 20.88 -8.73
N LEU A 306 -11.24 20.45 -9.78
CA LEU A 306 -9.80 20.67 -9.94
C LEU A 306 -9.53 21.78 -10.96
N ASP A 307 -8.40 22.46 -10.80
CA ASP A 307 -7.84 23.37 -11.78
C ASP A 307 -7.38 22.57 -13.00
N PRO A 308 -7.94 22.81 -14.20
CA PRO A 308 -7.52 22.11 -15.40
C PRO A 308 -6.04 22.27 -15.75
N ALA A 309 -5.38 23.37 -15.34
CA ALA A 309 -3.98 23.65 -15.68
C ALA A 309 -2.98 22.91 -14.80
N THR A 310 -3.31 22.70 -13.53
CA THR A 310 -2.40 22.10 -12.54
C THR A 310 -2.85 20.75 -12.00
N GLY A 311 -4.14 20.43 -12.17
CA GLY A 311 -4.81 19.30 -11.53
C GLY A 311 -5.04 19.48 -10.02
N LEU A 312 -4.64 20.62 -9.44
CA LEU A 312 -4.80 20.88 -8.01
C LEU A 312 -6.26 21.24 -7.67
N PRO A 313 -6.74 20.97 -6.46
CA PRO A 313 -8.08 21.41 -6.02
C PRO A 313 -8.24 22.94 -6.10
N LEU A 314 -9.34 23.43 -6.68
CA LEU A 314 -9.64 24.87 -6.81
C LEU A 314 -9.98 25.55 -5.48
N THR A 315 -10.49 24.77 -4.54
CA THR A 315 -10.61 25.12 -3.13
C THR A 315 -9.93 24.00 -2.35
N PRO A 316 -9.22 24.29 -1.24
CA PRO A 316 -8.82 23.22 -0.35
C PRO A 316 -10.11 22.52 0.04
N ALA A 317 -10.23 21.24 -0.32
CA ALA A 317 -11.26 20.40 0.26
C ALA A 317 -11.05 20.55 1.77
N LYS A 318 -11.96 21.23 2.47
CA LYS A 318 -12.07 21.02 3.90
C LYS A 318 -12.34 19.53 4.01
N LYS A 319 -11.30 18.75 4.32
CA LYS A 319 -11.47 17.42 4.86
C LYS A 319 -12.39 17.64 6.04
N ASP A 320 -13.64 17.26 5.88
CA ASP A 320 -14.56 17.23 6.99
C ASP A 320 -14.11 16.03 7.83
N ASN A 321 -13.05 16.22 8.63
CA ASN A 321 -12.52 15.25 9.60
C ASN A 321 -13.52 15.04 10.76
N ARG A 322 -14.77 15.42 10.55
CA ARG A 322 -15.87 15.25 11.46
C ARG A 322 -16.17 13.76 11.55
N LEU A 323 -16.16 13.25 12.77
CA LEU A 323 -16.71 11.93 13.03
C LEU A 323 -18.17 11.87 12.56
N PRO A 324 -18.64 10.72 12.07
CA PRO A 324 -20.04 10.57 11.71
C PRO A 324 -20.91 10.76 12.95
N LEU A 325 -22.09 11.36 12.78
CA LEU A 325 -23.11 11.37 13.82
C LEU A 325 -23.39 9.92 14.26
N GLY A 326 -23.41 9.69 15.57
CA GLY A 326 -23.49 8.37 16.17
C GLY A 326 -22.16 7.84 16.71
N ALA A 327 -21.01 8.43 16.35
CA ALA A 327 -19.71 8.06 16.92
C ALA A 327 -19.73 8.12 18.46
N THR A 328 -19.01 7.19 19.11
CA THR A 328 -19.09 6.99 20.56
C THR A 328 -17.77 7.28 21.27
N ALA A 329 -17.85 7.83 22.49
CA ALA A 329 -16.72 8.02 23.40
C ALA A 329 -17.14 7.69 24.84
N ARG A 330 -16.24 7.16 25.66
CA ARG A 330 -16.52 6.80 27.06
C ARG A 330 -16.13 7.93 28.01
N THR A 331 -16.79 7.99 29.16
CA THR A 331 -16.38 8.87 30.26
C THR A 331 -14.88 8.74 30.58
N ASN A 332 -14.23 9.86 30.87
CA ASN A 332 -12.78 10.01 31.10
C ASN A 332 -11.88 9.80 29.87
N GLU A 333 -12.42 9.52 28.68
CA GLU A 333 -11.66 9.62 27.43
C GLU A 333 -11.62 11.08 26.94
N PHE A 334 -10.68 11.39 26.05
CA PHE A 334 -10.70 12.68 25.34
C PHE A 334 -11.80 12.70 24.28
N CYS A 335 -12.53 13.79 24.22
CA CYS A 335 -13.55 14.05 23.22
C CYS A 335 -12.91 14.08 21.82
N PRO A 336 -13.29 13.16 20.93
CA PRO A 336 -12.59 13.00 19.66
C PRO A 336 -13.06 14.01 18.60
N GLN A 337 -14.20 14.67 18.82
CA GLN A 337 -14.82 15.60 17.87
C GLN A 337 -15.65 16.67 18.59
N ASP A 338 -15.51 17.93 18.16
CA ASP A 338 -16.35 19.03 18.64
C ASP A 338 -17.82 18.77 18.29
N GLY A 339 -18.70 18.81 19.30
CA GLY A 339 -20.12 18.67 19.05
C GLY A 339 -20.98 18.52 20.29
N VAL A 340 -22.26 18.26 20.06
CA VAL A 340 -23.23 17.88 21.07
C VAL A 340 -23.20 16.37 21.22
N TRP A 341 -22.93 15.93 22.44
CA TRP A 341 -22.82 14.53 22.82
C TRP A 341 -23.98 14.16 23.75
N CYS A 342 -24.60 13.01 23.48
CA CYS A 342 -25.77 12.53 24.20
C CYS A 342 -25.54 11.13 24.77
N ALA A 343 -25.75 10.96 26.07
CA ALA A 343 -25.90 9.67 26.73
C ALA A 343 -27.34 9.17 26.54
N LYS A 344 -27.67 8.62 25.36
CA LYS A 344 -29.04 8.29 24.94
C LYS A 344 -29.86 7.48 25.95
N GLN A 345 -29.23 6.57 26.69
CA GLN A 345 -29.88 5.75 27.72
C GLN A 345 -30.40 6.58 28.91
N TRP A 346 -29.88 7.79 29.10
CA TRP A 346 -30.16 8.67 30.22
C TRP A 346 -30.83 9.98 29.83
N ALA A 347 -31.07 10.21 28.53
CA ALA A 347 -31.63 11.45 27.99
C ALA A 347 -33.01 11.81 28.57
N GLY A 348 -33.80 10.81 28.98
CA GLY A 348 -35.10 11.02 29.64
C GLY A 348 -35.04 11.20 31.16
N PHE A 349 -33.86 11.01 31.79
CA PHE A 349 -33.71 10.94 33.25
C PHE A 349 -32.80 12.04 33.82
N SER A 350 -31.92 12.63 33.00
CA SER A 350 -31.03 13.71 33.45
C SER A 350 -30.97 14.82 32.41
N PRO A 351 -31.13 16.11 32.80
CA PRO A 351 -30.94 17.24 31.91
C PRO A 351 -29.49 17.34 31.41
N ASP A 352 -28.54 16.80 32.18
CA ASP A 352 -27.11 16.77 31.86
C ASP A 352 -26.74 15.64 30.90
N ALA A 353 -27.71 14.83 30.44
CA ALA A 353 -27.47 13.71 29.54
C ALA A 353 -27.16 14.15 28.10
N THR A 354 -27.35 15.42 27.77
CA THR A 354 -26.93 16.02 26.49
C THR A 354 -26.09 17.26 26.77
N GLN A 355 -24.84 17.24 26.33
CA GLN A 355 -23.89 18.33 26.59
C GLN A 355 -23.10 18.67 25.35
N ARG A 356 -22.69 19.94 25.24
CA ARG A 356 -21.71 20.38 24.26
C ARG A 356 -20.32 20.13 24.82
N ILE A 357 -19.50 19.39 24.08
CA ILE A 357 -18.14 19.01 24.49
C ILE A 357 -17.19 19.34 23.35
N GLY A 358 -16.13 20.09 23.66
CA GLY A 358 -15.08 20.47 22.73
C GLY A 358 -14.10 19.32 22.48
N LYS A 359 -13.51 19.27 21.29
CA LYS A 359 -12.49 18.30 20.92
C LYS A 359 -11.28 18.45 21.85
N GLY A 360 -10.83 17.34 22.43
CA GLY A 360 -9.73 17.31 23.40
C GLY A 360 -10.15 17.62 24.85
N GLU A 361 -11.41 17.95 25.11
CA GLU A 361 -11.94 17.98 26.49
C GLU A 361 -12.16 16.55 27.01
N ILE A 362 -12.21 16.38 28.34
CA ILE A 362 -12.45 15.07 28.95
C ILE A 362 -13.96 14.81 28.96
N MET A 363 -14.39 13.66 28.45
CA MET A 363 -15.79 13.24 28.48
C MET A 363 -16.29 13.15 29.93
N PRO A 364 -17.33 13.91 30.32
CA PRO A 364 -17.70 14.04 31.72
C PRO A 364 -18.40 12.79 32.25
N ARG A 365 -18.45 12.71 33.59
CA ARG A 365 -19.37 11.81 34.30
C ARG A 365 -20.77 12.39 34.26
N LEU A 366 -21.76 11.53 34.12
CA LEU A 366 -23.15 11.96 34.15
C LEU A 366 -23.64 12.08 35.59
N THR A 367 -24.20 13.24 35.93
CA THR A 367 -24.89 13.45 37.20
C THR A 367 -26.34 12.99 37.07
N ILE A 368 -26.74 12.05 37.92
CA ILE A 368 -28.11 11.57 38.04
C ILE A 368 -28.67 12.08 39.36
N THR A 369 -29.80 12.77 39.28
CA THR A 369 -30.56 13.20 40.45
C THR A 369 -31.57 12.13 40.84
N GLN A 370 -31.57 11.74 42.11
CA GLN A 370 -32.52 10.78 42.65
C GLN A 370 -33.39 11.45 43.71
N PRO A 371 -34.60 11.93 43.35
CA PRO A 371 -35.48 12.60 44.29
C PRO A 371 -35.90 11.64 45.41
N ARG A 372 -36.07 12.18 46.62
CA ARG A 372 -36.57 11.42 47.76
C ARG A 372 -38.08 11.29 47.65
N ALA A 373 -38.62 10.14 48.06
CA ALA A 373 -40.06 9.88 48.03
C ALA A 373 -40.87 10.78 48.99
N ILE A 374 -40.21 11.46 49.93
CA ILE A 374 -40.84 12.34 50.91
C ILE A 374 -40.79 13.79 50.39
N PRO A 375 -41.96 14.42 50.11
CA PRO A 375 -42.02 15.81 49.67
C PRO A 375 -41.31 16.76 50.64
N GLY A 376 -40.53 17.71 50.13
CA GLY A 376 -39.83 18.74 50.90
C GLY A 376 -38.50 18.32 51.54
N LEU A 377 -38.19 17.02 51.60
CA LEU A 377 -36.94 16.53 52.20
C LEU A 377 -35.70 16.92 51.38
N ASP A 378 -35.85 16.99 50.05
CA ASP A 378 -34.78 17.42 49.13
C ASP A 378 -34.44 18.89 49.25
N ALA A 379 -35.40 19.74 49.63
CA ALA A 379 -35.16 21.17 49.90
C ALA A 379 -34.40 21.39 51.21
N LEU A 380 -34.58 20.49 52.20
CA LEU A 380 -33.91 20.56 53.50
C LEU A 380 -32.50 19.95 53.48
N LEU A 381 -32.31 18.81 52.80
CA LEU A 381 -31.09 18.00 52.85
C LEU A 381 -30.23 18.08 51.57
N GLY A 382 -30.66 18.86 50.58
CA GLY A 382 -30.06 18.89 49.24
C GLY A 382 -30.40 17.65 48.42
N MET A 383 -30.53 17.83 47.09
CA MET A 383 -30.82 16.74 46.15
C MET A 383 -29.73 15.66 46.18
N ARG A 384 -30.12 14.38 46.20
CA ARG A 384 -29.16 13.29 46.03
C ARG A 384 -28.65 13.28 44.59
N GLN A 385 -27.35 13.40 44.45
CA GLN A 385 -26.66 13.33 43.16
C GLN A 385 -25.72 12.12 43.17
N HIS A 386 -25.81 11.31 42.12
CA HIS A 386 -24.89 10.21 41.87
C HIS A 386 -24.18 10.46 40.54
N HIS A 387 -22.88 10.19 40.49
CA HIS A 387 -22.09 10.28 39.27
C HIS A 387 -21.91 8.87 38.70
N THR A 388 -22.21 8.68 37.42
CA THR A 388 -21.98 7.40 36.73
C THR A 388 -21.18 7.61 35.45
N ASP A 389 -20.39 6.60 35.10
CA ASP A 389 -19.73 6.53 33.81
C ASP A 389 -20.75 6.11 32.74
N VAL A 390 -20.70 6.73 31.56
CA VAL A 390 -21.61 6.48 30.45
C VAL A 390 -20.86 6.40 29.12
N THR A 391 -21.52 5.86 28.09
CA THR A 391 -21.08 6.01 26.70
C THR A 391 -21.85 7.15 26.07
N TRP A 392 -21.11 8.15 25.61
CA TRP A 392 -21.63 9.31 24.90
C TRP A 392 -21.69 9.02 23.41
N SER A 393 -22.68 9.57 22.71
CA SER A 393 -22.82 9.47 21.26
C SER A 393 -22.95 10.87 20.65
N LEU A 394 -22.18 11.18 19.61
CA LEU A 394 -22.24 12.45 18.89
C LEU A 394 -23.60 12.58 18.19
N VAL A 395 -24.36 13.64 18.48
CA VAL A 395 -25.70 13.85 17.93
C VAL A 395 -25.82 15.09 17.05
N ALA A 396 -24.95 16.09 17.22
CA ALA A 396 -24.87 17.27 16.35
C ALA A 396 -23.47 17.88 16.39
N TYR A 397 -23.10 18.67 15.39
CA TYR A 397 -21.84 19.42 15.38
C TYR A 397 -21.99 20.78 16.09
N SER A 398 -20.88 21.29 16.64
CA SER A 398 -20.85 22.52 17.43
C SER A 398 -21.25 23.79 16.67
N ASP A 399 -21.23 23.75 15.34
CA ASP A 399 -21.61 24.81 14.41
C ASP A 399 -23.06 24.70 13.92
N GLU A 400 -23.77 23.61 14.25
CA GLU A 400 -25.15 23.34 13.85
C GLU A 400 -26.14 23.34 15.05
N ALA A 401 -25.63 23.53 16.28
CA ALA A 401 -26.37 23.38 17.54
C ALA A 401 -26.45 24.65 18.39
#